data_AF-M5TS62-F1
#
_entry.id   AF-M5TS62-F1
#
_cell.length_a   1.000
_cell.length_b   1.000
_cell.length_c   1.000
_cell.angle_alpha   90.00
_cell.angle_beta   90.00
_cell.angle_gamma   90.00
#
_symmetry.space_group_name_H-M   'P 1'
#
loop_
_entity.id
_entity.type
_entity.pdbx_description
1 polymer ?
#
loop_
_entity_poly.entity_id
_entity_poly.type
_entity_poly.pdbx_seq_one_letter_code
_entity_poly.pdbx_strand_id
1 'polypeptide(L)' 'MRIQIALSLATVVLLSAGCEAEKPSVPFERSEMSAYLDEHPELVISDEELNAQPVGQGDLMD' A
#
# COMPACT_ATOMS: atom_id res chain seq x y z
N MET A 1 32.60 -19.60 -28.32
CA MET A 1 32.76 -19.21 -26.90
C MET A 1 32.25 -17.80 -26.55
N ARG A 2 32.04 -16.88 -27.51
CA ARG A 2 31.55 -15.51 -27.23
C ARG A 2 30.03 -15.42 -26.96
N ILE A 3 29.25 -16.33 -27.56
CA ILE A 3 27.78 -16.33 -27.49
C ILE A 3 27.27 -16.73 -26.09
N GLN A 4 28.01 -17.59 -25.38
CA GLN A 4 27.59 -18.06 -24.05
C GLN A 4 27.65 -16.96 -22.98
N ILE A 5 28.62 -16.04 -23.08
CA ILE A 5 28.76 -14.90 -22.16
C ILE A 5 27.57 -13.94 -22.29
N ALA A 6 27.09 -13.71 -23.52
CA ALA A 6 25.96 -12.82 -23.78
C ALA A 6 24.65 -13.38 -23.20
N LEU A 7 24.44 -14.70 -23.25
CA LEU A 7 23.23 -15.34 -22.73
C LEU A 7 23.16 -15.28 -21.20
N SER A 8 24.31 -15.43 -20.52
CA SER A 8 24.40 -15.35 -19.06
C SER A 8 24.14 -13.94 -18.50
N LEU A 9 24.42 -12.89 -19.29
CA LEU A 9 24.22 -11.51 -18.85
C LEU A 9 22.74 -11.11 -18.91
N ALA A 10 21.99 -11.62 -19.90
CA ALA A 10 20.57 -11.31 -20.08
C ALA A 10 19.69 -11.91 -18.96
N THR A 11 20.02 -13.10 -18.47
CA THR A 11 19.28 -13.76 -17.38
C THR A 11 19.42 -13.03 -16.04
N VAL A 12 20.59 -12.42 -15.75
CA VAL A 12 20.81 -11.65 -14.52
C VAL A 12 19.97 -10.37 -14.48
N VAL A 13 19.79 -9.70 -15.62
CA VAL A 13 18.94 -8.49 -15.71
C VAL A 13 17.46 -8.85 -15.57
N LEU A 14 17.00 -9.95 -16.16
CA LEU A 14 15.61 -10.42 -16.01
C LEU A 14 15.26 -10.84 -14.58
N LEU A 15 16.23 -11.42 -13.85
CA LEU A 15 16.05 -11.81 -12.44
C LEU A 15 15.97 -10.62 -11.47
N SER A 16 16.42 -9.43 -11.87
CA SER A 16 16.36 -8.21 -11.03
C SER A 16 15.10 -7.36 -11.26
N ALA A 17 14.29 -7.68 -12.28
CA ALA A 17 13.03 -7.00 -12.55
C ALA A 17 11.83 -7.56 -11.76
N GLY A 18 12.05 -8.59 -10.93
CA GLY A 18 10.97 -9.38 -10.34
C GLY A 18 11.09 -9.54 -8.83
N CYS A 19 11.28 -8.44 -8.10
CA CYS A 19 10.90 -8.34 -6.69
C CYS A 19 11.01 -6.87 -6.27
N GLU A 20 10.21 -6.00 -6.88
CA GLU A 20 9.92 -4.74 -6.21
C GLU A 20 9.15 -5.12 -4.95
N ALA A 21 9.78 -4.89 -3.79
CA ALA A 21 9.16 -5.12 -2.50
C ALA A 21 7.76 -4.51 -2.56
N GLU A 22 6.75 -5.35 -2.34
CA GLU A 22 5.35 -4.97 -2.36
C GLU A 22 5.21 -3.67 -1.57
N LYS A 23 4.97 -2.57 -2.28
CA LYS A 23 4.86 -1.26 -1.64
C LYS A 23 3.72 -1.39 -0.63
N PRO A 24 3.92 -0.96 0.63
CA PRO A 24 2.85 -1.02 1.62
C PRO A 24 1.64 -0.28 1.04
N SER A 25 0.47 -0.91 1.13
CA SER A 25 -0.78 -0.37 0.58
C SER A 25 -1.18 0.97 1.20
N VAL A 26 -0.63 1.27 2.38
CA VAL A 26 -0.73 2.56 3.07
C VAL A 26 0.69 3.12 3.24
N PRO A 27 0.97 4.35 2.79
CA PRO A 27 2.29 4.94 2.93
C PRO A 27 2.65 5.17 4.40
N PHE A 28 3.92 5.02 4.74
CA PHE A 28 4.42 5.30 6.09
C PHE A 28 4.98 6.74 6.20
N GLU A 29 5.52 7.26 5.10
CA GLU A 29 6.14 8.58 5.06
C GLU A 29 5.09 9.69 5.11
N ARG A 30 5.31 10.67 5.99
CA ARG A 30 4.36 11.77 6.21
C ARG A 30 4.10 12.59 4.96
N SER A 31 5.11 12.75 4.10
CA SER A 31 4.99 13.46 2.83
C SER A 31 4.08 12.73 1.83
N GLU A 32 4.04 11.40 1.88
CA GLU A 32 3.22 10.57 1.00
C GLU A 32 1.81 10.37 1.56
N MET A 33 1.67 10.40 2.89
CA MET A 33 0.38 10.28 3.57
C MET A 33 -0.62 11.36 3.16
N SER A 34 -0.18 12.61 2.95
CA SER A 34 -1.10 13.69 2.56
C SER A 34 -1.73 13.43 1.18
N ALA A 35 -0.91 13.06 0.19
CA ALA A 35 -1.41 12.73 -1.14
C ALA A 35 -2.34 11.50 -1.11
N TYR A 36 -2.02 10.52 -0.26
CA TYR A 36 -2.84 9.33 -0.09
C TYR A 36 -4.22 9.65 0.50
N LEU A 37 -4.30 10.52 1.50
CA LEU A 37 -5.57 10.95 2.09
C LEU A 37 -6.39 11.84 1.13
N ASP A 38 -5.74 12.59 0.24
CA ASP A 38 -6.42 13.33 -0.82
C ASP A 38 -7.07 12.39 -1.87
N GLU A 39 -6.43 11.24 -2.15
CA GLU A 39 -6.98 10.20 -3.03
C GLU A 39 -8.07 9.35 -2.35
N HIS A 40 -8.01 9.25 -1.02
CA HIS A 40 -8.91 8.45 -0.17
C HIS A 40 -9.65 9.31 0.87
N PRO A 41 -10.57 10.19 0.45
CA PRO A 41 -11.30 11.08 1.36
C PRO A 41 -12.15 10.32 2.39
N GLU A 42 -12.52 9.07 2.13
CA GLU A 42 -13.22 8.19 3.07
C GLU A 42 -12.41 7.85 4.33
N LEU A 43 -11.09 8.03 4.30
CA LEU A 43 -10.21 7.79 5.44
C LEU A 43 -10.03 9.05 6.31
N VAL A 44 -10.54 10.20 5.85
CA VAL A 44 -10.50 11.45 6.60
C VAL A 44 -11.70 11.50 7.55
N ILE A 45 -11.48 11.01 8.77
CA ILE A 45 -12.50 10.96 9.83
C ILE A 45 -12.39 12.24 10.67
N SER A 46 -13.52 12.92 10.89
CA SER A 46 -13.55 14.10 11.77
C SER A 46 -13.35 13.73 13.25
N ASP A 47 -12.93 14.70 14.06
CA ASP A 47 -12.80 14.50 15.50
C ASP A 47 -14.16 14.15 16.13
N GLU A 48 -15.25 14.72 15.64
CA GLU A 48 -16.60 14.40 16.06
C GLU A 48 -16.97 12.93 15.79
N GLU A 49 -16.61 12.40 14.61
CA GLU A 49 -16.83 11.00 14.24
C GLU A 49 -15.93 10.05 15.02
N LEU A 50 -14.68 10.43 15.27
CA LEU A 50 -13.73 9.62 16.04
C LEU A 50 -14.17 9.50 17.51
N ASN A 51 -14.78 10.54 18.06
CA ASN A 51 -15.26 10.59 19.45
C ASN A 51 -16.74 10.19 19.61
N ALA A 52 -17.44 9.87 18.51
CA ALA A 52 -18.79 9.39 18.58
C ALA A 52 -18.83 8.06 19.34
N GLN A 53 -19.79 7.90 20.25
CA GLN A 53 -20.01 6.59 20.84
C GLN A 53 -20.44 5.63 19.73
N PRO A 54 -19.93 4.39 19.70
CA PRO A 54 -20.38 3.41 18.73
C PRO A 54 -21.90 3.27 18.87
N VAL A 55 -22.63 3.57 17.80
CA VAL A 55 -24.06 3.23 17.74
C VAL A 55 -24.14 1.73 17.92
N GLY A 56 -24.71 1.31 19.04
CA GLY A 56 -24.59 -0.04 19.55
C GLY A 56 -24.86 -1.08 18.48
N GLN A 57 -23.89 -1.96 18.25
CA GLN A 57 -24.14 -3.30 17.74
C GLN A 57 -24.84 -4.10 18.86
N GLY A 58 -26.01 -3.61 19.28
CA GLY A 58 -26.77 -4.02 20.46
C GLY A 58 -28.28 -4.08 20.23
N ASP A 59 -28.77 -3.68 19.05
CA ASP A 59 -30.19 -3.80 18.65
C ASP A 59 -30.43 -5.02 17.71
N LEU A 60 -29.61 -6.08 17.85
CA LEU A 60 -29.81 -7.38 17.17
C LEU A 60 -30.36 -8.47 18.11
N MET A 61 -30.90 -8.06 19.27
CA MET A 61 -31.50 -8.94 20.27
C MET A 61 -32.81 -8.33 20.78
N ASP A 62 -33.79 -8.17 19.90
CA ASP A 62 -35.22 -8.09 20.27
C ASP A 62 -36.03 -8.98 19.31
#